data_AF-A0A1S4AKA1-F1
#
_entry.id   AF-A0A1S4AKA1-F1
#
_cell.length_a   1.000
_cell.length_b   1.000
_cell.length_c   1.000
_cell.angle_alpha   90.00
_cell.angle_beta   90.00
_cell.angle_gamma   90.00
#
_symmetry.space_group_name_H-M   'P 1'
#
loop_
_entity.id
_entity.type
_entity.pdbx_description
1 polymer ?
#
loop_
_entity_poly.entity_id
_entity_poly.type
_entity_poly.pdbx_seq_one_letter_code
_entity_poly.pdbx_strand_id
1 'polypeptide(L)'
;MESRKDRRNDNRRNLVGSQPNRERHQPYVRGTIMPPFSLTVKEYVELDMSGSTGERSFADIITSIRYWIIHSITIPSLFIAGWLFVSTILAYNEFGSPRPKEYFTESRQGIPLITGHFDPLVQLDEFSRSF
;
A
#
# COMPACT_ATOMS: atom_id res chain seq x y z
N MET A 1 -48.93 -44.57 18.10
CA MET A 1 -49.81 -43.40 18.30
C MET A 1 -48.95 -42.30 18.91
N GLU A 2 -48.39 -41.42 18.09
CA GLU A 2 -47.64 -40.24 18.58
C GLU A 2 -48.54 -39.02 18.37
N SER A 3 -48.91 -38.34 19.45
CA SER A 3 -49.94 -37.29 19.47
C SER A 3 -49.32 -35.89 19.56
N ARG A 4 -49.71 -35.06 18.58
CA ARG A 4 -49.95 -33.60 18.63
C ARG A 4 -48.83 -32.65 19.10
N LYS A 5 -48.27 -32.03 18.07
CA LYS A 5 -47.94 -30.59 17.91
C LYS A 5 -48.94 -29.64 18.61
N ASP A 6 -48.44 -28.71 19.46
CA ASP A 6 -48.71 -27.25 19.36
C ASP A 6 -48.02 -26.37 20.44
N ARG A 7 -47.15 -25.47 19.95
CA ARG A 7 -47.22 -23.99 20.07
C ARG A 7 -47.36 -23.32 21.46
N ARG A 8 -46.23 -22.82 22.03
CA ARG A 8 -46.16 -21.51 22.77
C ARG A 8 -44.68 -21.10 23.04
N ASN A 9 -44.11 -20.26 22.18
CA ASN A 9 -43.80 -18.84 22.39
C ASN A 9 -42.54 -18.52 23.23
N ASP A 10 -41.55 -18.02 22.50
CA ASP A 10 -40.53 -17.00 22.81
C ASP A 10 -40.72 -16.26 24.14
N ASN A 11 -39.63 -16.17 24.94
CA ASN A 11 -39.16 -14.98 25.65
C ASN A 11 -38.27 -15.35 26.85
N ARG A 12 -36.96 -15.54 26.62
CA ARG A 12 -35.88 -15.20 27.58
C ARG A 12 -34.50 -15.43 26.94
N ARG A 13 -34.26 -14.74 25.82
CA ARG A 13 -32.89 -14.28 25.51
C ARG A 13 -32.64 -13.08 26.42
N ASN A 14 -31.49 -13.06 27.09
CA ASN A 14 -30.89 -11.99 27.92
C ASN A 14 -30.53 -12.48 29.33
N LEU A 15 -29.54 -13.37 29.40
CA LEU A 15 -28.74 -13.63 30.61
C LEU A 15 -27.32 -14.06 30.20
N VAL A 16 -26.65 -13.18 29.45
CA VAL A 16 -25.18 -13.17 29.36
C VAL A 16 -24.80 -11.70 29.54
N GLY A 17 -24.40 -11.35 30.75
CA GLY A 17 -23.89 -10.04 31.07
C GLY A 17 -22.64 -9.76 30.25
N SER A 18 -22.58 -8.56 29.67
CA SER A 18 -21.41 -8.03 29.00
C SER A 18 -20.25 -7.96 29.99
N GLN A 19 -19.21 -8.76 29.78
CA GLN A 19 -17.99 -8.72 30.57
C GLN A 19 -17.27 -7.39 30.35
N PRO A 20 -17.12 -6.51 31.36
CA PRO A 20 -16.37 -5.28 31.17
C PRO A 20 -14.87 -5.62 31.12
N ASN A 21 -14.21 -5.11 30.08
CA ASN A 21 -12.77 -5.22 29.85
C ASN A 21 -12.01 -4.60 31.03
N ARG A 22 -11.59 -5.44 31.98
CA ARG A 22 -10.87 -5.03 33.17
C ARG A 22 -9.41 -4.82 32.77
N GLU A 23 -9.08 -3.56 32.52
CA GLU A 23 -7.71 -3.07 32.30
C GLU A 23 -6.77 -3.66 33.36
N ARG A 24 -5.85 -4.52 32.92
CA ARG A 24 -4.76 -5.00 33.75
C ARG A 24 -3.74 -3.88 33.86
N HIS A 25 -3.84 -3.07 34.91
CA HIS A 25 -2.76 -2.22 35.37
C HIS A 25 -1.53 -3.10 35.62
N GLN A 26 -0.54 -3.00 34.72
CA GLN A 26 0.82 -3.42 35.00
C GLN A 26 1.41 -2.45 36.04
N PRO A 27 1.97 -2.91 37.17
CA PRO A 27 2.66 -2.03 38.08
C PRO A 27 4.01 -1.66 37.47
N TYR A 28 4.13 -0.43 36.97
CA TYR A 28 5.41 0.13 36.57
C TYR A 28 6.27 0.33 37.84
N VAL A 29 7.30 -0.50 38.02
CA VAL A 29 8.33 -0.26 39.04
C VAL A 29 9.14 0.96 38.58
N ARG A 30 8.73 2.14 39.07
CA ARG A 30 9.28 3.45 38.72
C ARG A 30 10.60 3.67 39.45
N GLY A 31 11.73 3.40 38.79
CA GLY A 31 13.03 3.93 39.20
C GLY A 31 13.05 5.44 39.04
N THR A 32 13.02 6.19 40.15
CA THR A 32 13.09 7.65 40.17
C THR A 32 14.53 8.12 39.99
N ILE A 33 14.93 8.42 38.76
CA ILE A 33 15.99 9.39 38.49
C ILE A 33 15.26 10.69 38.10
N MET A 34 15.15 11.64 39.04
CA MET A 34 14.61 12.97 38.74
C MET A 34 15.64 13.77 37.95
N PRO A 35 15.30 14.34 36.78
CA PRO A 35 16.12 15.35 36.14
C PRO A 35 16.02 16.67 36.93
N PRO A 36 17.11 17.44 37.06
CA PRO A 36 17.15 18.64 37.89
C PRO A 36 16.59 19.87 37.17
N PHE A 37 15.40 19.80 36.57
CA PHE A 37 14.70 21.01 36.11
C PHE A 37 13.19 20.76 36.15
N SER A 38 12.47 21.65 36.84
CA SER A 38 11.02 21.60 37.06
C SER A 38 10.24 21.87 35.76
N LEU A 39 10.27 20.92 34.82
CA LEU A 39 9.28 20.86 33.75
C LEU A 39 7.97 20.42 34.41
N THR A 40 6.95 21.28 34.32
CA THR A 40 5.64 20.94 34.87
C THR A 40 5.06 19.76 34.10
N VAL A 41 4.26 18.90 34.74
CA VAL A 41 3.62 17.73 34.08
C VAL A 41 2.88 18.14 32.80
N LYS A 42 2.40 19.38 32.73
CA LYS A 42 1.77 19.96 31.54
C LYS A 42 2.74 20.15 30.38
N GLU A 43 3.96 20.60 30.64
CA GLU A 43 5.02 20.81 29.64
C GLU A 43 5.57 19.48 29.10
N TYR A 44 5.62 18.43 29.93
CA TYR A 44 5.98 17.08 29.50
C TYR A 44 4.91 16.46 28.59
N VAL A 45 3.64 16.69 28.90
CA VAL A 45 2.50 16.27 28.07
C VAL A 45 2.44 17.08 26.78
N GLU A 46 2.74 18.38 26.83
CA GLU A 46 2.77 19.27 25.67
C GLU A 46 3.91 18.92 24.70
N LEU A 47 5.09 18.56 25.21
CA LEU A 47 6.21 18.06 24.40
C LEU A 47 5.92 16.72 23.71
N ASP A 48 5.18 15.80 24.35
CA ASP A 48 4.76 14.52 23.75
C ASP A 48 3.58 14.70 22.76
N MET A 49 2.80 15.77 22.90
CA MET A 49 1.66 16.08 22.02
C MET A 49 2.01 17.01 20.83
N SER A 50 3.19 17.62 20.82
CA SER A 50 3.56 18.70 19.88
C SER A 50 3.95 18.24 18.45
N GLY A 51 3.76 16.97 18.06
CA GLY A 51 4.23 16.52 16.74
C GLY A 51 3.63 15.25 16.16
N SER A 52 2.51 14.74 16.70
CA SER A 52 1.87 13.55 16.13
C SER A 52 0.67 13.94 15.26
N THR A 53 0.79 13.66 13.96
CA THR A 53 -0.24 13.87 12.93
C THR A 53 -1.39 12.86 13.01
N GLY A 54 -1.33 11.90 13.95
CA GLY A 54 -2.40 10.96 14.27
C GLY A 54 -2.36 9.65 13.48
N GLU A 55 -1.47 9.51 12.49
CA GLU A 55 -1.22 8.25 11.80
C GLU A 55 -0.40 7.27 12.64
N ARG A 56 -0.55 5.99 12.31
CA ARG A 56 0.28 4.94 12.90
C ARG A 56 1.73 5.09 12.41
N SER A 57 2.69 5.01 13.33
CA SER A 57 4.10 5.13 13.00
C SER A 57 4.54 4.06 11.98
N PHE A 58 5.48 4.40 11.09
CA PHE A 58 6.00 3.44 10.11
C PHE A 58 6.68 2.24 10.77
N ALA A 59 7.40 2.45 11.88
CA ALA A 59 8.04 1.38 12.65
C ALA A 59 7.00 0.36 13.15
N ASP A 60 5.85 0.82 13.64
CA ASP A 60 4.77 -0.08 14.04
C ASP A 60 4.14 -0.80 12.85
N ILE A 61 4.07 -0.16 11.68
CA ILE A 61 3.53 -0.76 10.45
C ILE A 61 4.40 -1.94 10.00
N ILE A 62 5.70 -1.72 9.81
CA ILE A 62 6.62 -2.74 9.29
C ILE A 62 6.92 -3.86 10.29
N THR A 63 6.74 -3.64 11.59
CA THR A 63 6.89 -4.71 12.61
C THR A 63 5.62 -5.54 12.77
N SER A 64 4.51 -5.14 12.16
CA SER A 64 3.22 -5.80 12.34
C SER A 64 3.08 -7.05 11.48
N ILE A 65 2.66 -8.16 12.09
CA ILE A 65 2.38 -9.42 11.39
C ILE A 65 1.29 -9.25 10.33
N ARG A 66 0.23 -8.48 10.61
CA ARG A 66 -0.86 -8.25 9.64
C ARG A 66 -0.38 -7.52 8.38
N TYR A 67 0.61 -6.63 8.54
CA TYR A 67 1.18 -5.89 7.42
C TYR A 67 1.89 -6.86 6.48
N TRP A 68 2.71 -7.76 7.03
CA TRP A 68 3.42 -8.77 6.25
C TRP A 68 2.51 -9.83 5.64
N ILE A 69 1.44 -10.28 6.31
CA ILE A 69 0.47 -11.23 5.72
C ILE A 69 -0.11 -10.70 4.40
N ILE A 70 -0.40 -9.40 4.34
CA ILE A 70 -0.95 -8.76 3.15
C ILE A 70 0.16 -8.49 2.14
N HIS A 71 1.25 -7.87 2.59
CA HIS A 71 2.32 -7.39 1.71
C HIS A 71 3.20 -8.51 1.16
N SER A 72 3.22 -9.69 1.79
CA SER A 72 3.89 -10.87 1.24
C SER A 72 3.22 -11.40 -0.04
N ILE A 73 1.98 -11.01 -0.31
CA ILE A 73 1.27 -11.38 -1.54
C ILE A 73 1.25 -10.20 -2.51
N THR A 74 0.88 -9.00 -2.02
CA THR A 74 0.70 -7.83 -2.89
C THR A 74 2.02 -7.30 -3.45
N ILE A 75 3.12 -7.31 -2.68
CA ILE A 75 4.42 -6.83 -3.17
C ILE A 75 4.97 -7.77 -4.27
N PRO A 76 5.08 -9.10 -4.06
CA PRO A 76 5.55 -9.98 -5.13
C PRO A 76 4.62 -9.99 -6.34
N SER A 77 3.31 -9.87 -6.14
CA SER A 77 2.35 -9.79 -7.25
C SER A 77 2.57 -8.56 -8.11
N LEU A 78 2.73 -7.37 -7.51
CA LEU A 78 3.01 -6.15 -8.24
C LEU A 78 4.38 -6.19 -8.94
N PHE A 79 5.38 -6.81 -8.29
CA PHE A 79 6.69 -7.02 -8.89
C PHE A 79 6.61 -7.90 -10.14
N ILE A 80 5.91 -9.03 -10.08
CA ILE A 80 5.72 -9.93 -11.22
C ILE A 80 4.90 -9.24 -12.31
N ALA A 81 3.88 -8.45 -11.96
CA ALA A 81 3.11 -7.68 -12.93
C ALA A 81 4.00 -6.68 -13.69
N GLY A 82 4.84 -5.92 -12.99
CA GLY A 82 5.82 -5.02 -13.62
C GLY A 82 6.87 -5.76 -14.44
N TRP A 83 7.35 -6.91 -13.96
CA TRP A 83 8.28 -7.76 -14.71
C TRP A 83 7.67 -8.26 -16.02
N LEU A 84 6.43 -8.77 -15.97
CA LEU A 84 5.70 -9.23 -17.15
C LEU A 84 5.41 -8.07 -18.11
N PHE A 85 5.09 -6.88 -17.60
CA PHE A 85 4.85 -5.70 -18.41
C PHE A 85 6.04 -5.35 -19.33
N VAL A 86 7.26 -5.47 -18.81
CA VAL A 86 8.49 -5.26 -19.61
C VAL A 86 8.83 -6.50 -20.45
N SER A 87 8.74 -7.71 -19.86
CA SER A 87 9.18 -8.96 -20.50
C SER A 87 8.30 -9.39 -21.67
N THR A 88 6.99 -9.10 -21.62
CA THR A 88 6.04 -9.37 -22.71
C THR A 88 6.07 -8.29 -23.79
N ILE A 89 6.97 -7.31 -23.67
CA ILE A 89 7.17 -6.22 -24.62
C ILE A 89 5.97 -5.23 -24.66
N LEU A 90 5.00 -5.38 -23.76
CA LEU A 90 3.85 -4.48 -23.67
C LEU A 90 4.27 -3.02 -23.41
N ALA A 91 5.32 -2.81 -22.60
CA ALA A 91 5.90 -1.49 -22.38
C ALA A 91 6.38 -0.81 -23.66
N TYR A 92 7.01 -1.56 -24.57
CA TYR A 92 7.51 -1.00 -25.83
C TYR A 92 6.35 -0.70 -26.79
N ASN A 93 5.30 -1.51 -26.78
CA ASN A 93 4.12 -1.31 -27.63
C ASN A 93 3.25 -0.12 -27.15
N GLU A 94 3.00 -0.01 -25.85
CA GLU A 94 2.16 1.05 -25.28
C GLU A 94 2.82 2.42 -25.36
N PHE A 95 4.11 2.49 -25.04
CA PHE A 95 4.83 3.77 -25.01
C PHE A 95 5.54 4.11 -26.32
N GLY A 96 5.48 3.25 -27.34
CA GLY A 96 6.16 3.46 -28.62
C GLY A 96 7.69 3.55 -28.50
N SER A 97 8.26 2.97 -27.44
CA SER A 97 9.72 2.96 -27.27
C SER A 97 10.35 1.99 -28.28
N PRO A 98 11.30 2.44 -29.11
CA PRO A 98 11.98 1.54 -30.04
C PRO A 98 12.73 0.44 -29.28
N ARG A 99 12.62 -0.79 -29.75
CA ARG A 99 13.46 -1.88 -29.25
C ARG A 99 14.91 -1.65 -29.66
N PRO A 100 15.89 -2.29 -29.00
CA PRO A 100 17.30 -2.17 -29.38
C PRO A 100 17.61 -2.40 -30.86
N LYS A 101 16.84 -3.27 -31.53
CA LYS A 101 16.95 -3.58 -32.96
C LYS A 101 16.13 -2.66 -33.89
N GLU A 102 15.30 -1.79 -33.33
CA GLU A 102 14.41 -0.85 -34.03
C GLU A 102 14.94 0.59 -33.97
N TYR A 103 16.17 0.82 -33.49
CA TYR A 103 16.77 2.17 -33.57
C TYR A 103 17.30 2.48 -34.97
N PHE A 104 17.84 1.46 -35.65
CA PHE A 104 18.43 1.56 -36.98
C PHE A 104 18.05 0.34 -37.78
N THR A 105 17.66 0.56 -39.04
CA THR A 105 17.29 -0.51 -39.97
C THR A 105 18.33 -0.58 -41.08
N GLU A 106 18.35 -1.67 -41.84
CA GLU A 106 19.35 -1.86 -42.90
C GLU A 106 19.30 -0.73 -43.95
N SER A 107 18.12 -0.19 -44.21
CA SER A 107 17.89 0.93 -45.13
C SER A 107 18.09 2.32 -44.49
N ARG A 108 18.17 2.40 -43.15
CA ARG A 108 18.14 3.66 -42.41
C ARG A 108 19.14 3.69 -41.26
N GLN A 109 20.31 4.27 -41.53
CA GLN A 109 21.39 4.49 -40.56
C GLN A 109 21.39 5.90 -39.94
N GLY A 110 20.46 6.77 -40.37
CA GLY A 110 20.28 8.12 -39.85
C GLY A 110 19.31 8.20 -38.65
N ILE A 111 19.49 9.19 -37.79
CA ILE A 111 18.68 9.40 -36.57
C ILE A 111 17.23 9.80 -36.96
N PRO A 112 16.17 9.18 -36.40
CA PRO A 112 14.77 9.61 -36.60
C PRO A 112 14.49 10.91 -35.86
N LEU A 113 14.73 12.01 -36.56
CA LEU A 113 14.47 13.35 -36.07
C LEU A 113 13.21 13.91 -36.73
N ILE A 114 12.24 14.29 -35.89
CA ILE A 114 11.06 15.03 -36.33
C ILE A 114 11.50 16.47 -36.61
N THR A 115 11.36 16.91 -37.86
CA THR A 115 11.79 18.25 -38.30
C THR A 115 10.63 19.18 -38.63
N GLY A 116 9.43 18.62 -38.83
CA GLY A 116 8.21 19.37 -39.13
C GLY A 116 7.27 19.48 -37.93
N HIS A 117 6.78 20.69 -37.67
CA HIS A 117 5.82 20.94 -36.59
C HIS A 117 4.37 20.55 -36.97
N PHE A 118 4.01 20.67 -38.26
CA PHE A 118 2.61 20.54 -38.69
C PHE A 118 2.17 19.08 -38.95
N ASP A 119 3.09 18.18 -39.30
CA ASP A 119 2.78 16.76 -39.56
C ASP A 119 3.74 15.77 -38.87
N PRO A 120 4.00 15.90 -37.56
CA PRO A 120 4.96 15.06 -36.85
C PRO A 120 4.55 13.58 -36.81
N LEU A 121 3.23 13.30 -36.82
CA LEU A 121 2.70 11.93 -36.82
C LEU A 121 2.95 11.20 -38.15
N VAL A 122 2.88 11.92 -39.27
CA VAL A 122 3.17 11.35 -40.59
C VAL A 122 4.66 11.04 -40.71
N GLN A 123 5.53 11.93 -40.24
CA GLN A 123 6.97 11.67 -40.17
C GLN A 123 7.30 10.46 -39.28
N LEU A 124 6.58 10.30 -38.17
CA LEU A 124 6.75 9.17 -37.26
C LEU A 124 6.26 7.84 -37.86
N ASP A 125 5.14 7.82 -38.60
CA ASP A 125 4.68 6.64 -39.35
C ASP A 125 5.69 6.25 -40.44
N GLU A 126 6.27 7.21 -41.14
CA GLU A 126 7.29 6.94 -42.16
C GLU A 126 8.55 6.31 -41.55
N PHE A 127 9.02 6.80 -40.41
CA PHE A 127 10.12 6.15 -39.68
C PHE A 127 9.73 4.76 -39.18
N SER A 128 8.48 4.58 -38.76
CA SER A 128 7.98 3.32 -38.19
C SER A 128 7.74 2.22 -39.24
N ARG A 129 7.37 2.59 -40.47
CA ARG A 129 7.21 1.64 -41.58
C ARG A 129 8.52 1.08 -42.11
N SER A 130 9.64 1.71 -41.78
CA SER A 130 10.97 1.26 -42.21
C SER A 130 11.53 0.11 -41.36
N PHE A 131 10.83 -0.30 -40.29
CA PHE A 131 11.18 -1.39 -39.36
C PHE A 131 10.81 -2.78 -39.86
#